data_AF-A0A7C3WX86-F1
#
_entry.id   AF-A0A7C3WX86-F1
#
_cell.length_a   1.000
_cell.length_b   1.000
_cell.length_c   1.000
_cell.angle_alpha   90.00
_cell.angle_beta   90.00
_cell.angle_gamma   90.00
#
_symmetry.space_group_name_H-M   'P 1'
#
loop_
_entity.id
_entity.type
_entity.pdbx_description
1 polymer ?
#
loop_
_entity_poly.entity_id
_entity_poly.type
_entity_poly.pdbx_seq_one_letter_code
_entity_poly.pdbx_strand_id
1 'polypeptide(L)'
;WNPRARALLIGMTRGTGRAHVARAVIESMALQTCDVVEAMVEETGIPLRELRVDGGASVMDMLLRYQADLLGVPVRRPVVSETTSLGAALLAGLATGVWKDLEEIEERWRVDREALPDPSAAERARSMRLYWRRAVERCLDWVLEE
;
A
#
# COMPACT_ATOMS: atom_id res chain seq x y z
N TRP A 1 -0.93 -6.43 16.13
CA TRP A 1 -1.61 -5.32 16.82
C TRP A 1 -0.99 -5.11 18.20
N ASN A 2 -0.04 -4.17 18.32
CA ASN A 2 0.67 -3.92 19.59
C ASN A 2 0.63 -2.40 19.91
N PRO A 3 -0.18 -1.96 20.90
CA PRO A 3 -0.30 -0.54 21.25
C PRO A 3 0.96 0.04 21.93
N ARG A 4 1.86 -0.83 22.40
CA ARG A 4 3.11 -0.45 23.06
C ARG A 4 4.25 -0.22 22.08
N ALA A 5 4.04 -0.50 20.79
CA ALA A 5 5.01 -0.22 19.75
C ALA A 5 5.26 1.29 19.61
N ARG A 6 6.48 1.71 19.26
CA ARG A 6 6.80 3.11 18.96
C ARG A 6 7.55 3.25 17.66
N ALA A 7 7.42 4.41 17.02
CA ALA A 7 8.11 4.70 15.77
C ALA A 7 9.63 4.51 15.94
N LEU A 8 10.24 3.82 14.98
CA LEU A 8 11.66 3.51 14.97
C LEU A 8 12.24 3.79 13.59
N LEU A 9 13.34 4.54 13.54
CA LEU A 9 14.22 4.64 12.39
C LEU A 9 15.53 3.94 12.72
N ILE A 10 15.88 2.89 11.98
CA ILE A 10 17.03 2.02 12.28
C ILE A 10 17.87 1.73 11.03
N GLY A 11 19.14 1.39 11.21
CA GLY A 11 20.05 1.02 10.11
C GLY A 11 20.85 2.19 9.51
N MET A 12 20.94 3.32 10.22
CA MET A 12 21.70 4.48 9.76
C MET A 12 23.22 4.22 9.80
N THR A 13 23.93 4.77 8.82
CA THR A 13 25.40 4.80 8.75
C THR A 13 25.88 6.24 8.52
N ARG A 14 27.20 6.45 8.49
CA ARG A 14 27.79 7.78 8.24
C ARG A 14 27.37 8.40 6.89
N GLY A 15 26.95 7.57 5.92
CA GLY A 15 26.46 8.03 4.62
C GLY A 15 24.95 8.26 4.54
N THR A 16 24.20 7.97 5.61
CA THR A 16 22.75 8.19 5.62
C THR A 16 22.44 9.69 5.61
N GLY A 17 21.45 10.09 4.82
CA GLY A 17 21.11 11.49 4.59
C GLY A 17 19.61 11.67 4.43
N ARG A 18 19.15 12.92 4.25
CA ARG A 18 17.72 13.26 4.23
C ARG A 18 16.92 12.48 3.17
N ALA A 19 17.49 12.30 1.98
CA ALA A 19 16.86 11.54 0.90
C ALA A 19 16.64 10.06 1.29
N HIS A 20 17.59 9.45 2.01
CA HIS A 20 17.45 8.07 2.50
C HIS A 20 16.32 7.96 3.51
N VAL A 21 16.18 8.93 4.41
CA VAL A 21 15.09 8.94 5.41
C VAL A 21 13.74 9.11 4.73
N ALA A 22 13.60 10.07 3.80
CA ALA A 22 12.36 10.25 3.05
C ALA A 22 11.96 9.00 2.25
N ARG A 23 12.93 8.36 1.60
CA ARG A 23 12.71 7.10 0.88
C ARG A 23 12.28 5.98 1.82
N ALA A 24 12.92 5.84 2.99
CA ALA A 24 12.56 4.83 3.98
C ALA A 24 11.13 5.00 4.52
N VAL A 25 10.62 6.24 4.62
CA VAL A 25 9.22 6.50 4.98
C VAL A 25 8.27 6.00 3.89
N ILE A 26 8.57 6.24 2.62
CA ILE A 26 7.74 5.75 1.50
C ILE A 26 7.81 4.22 1.41
N GLU A 27 9.01 3.64 1.55
CA GLU A 27 9.20 2.19 1.56
C GLU A 27 8.44 1.54 2.71
N SER A 28 8.43 2.13 3.92
CA SER A 28 7.71 1.57 5.07
C SER A 28 6.19 1.58 4.88
N MET A 29 5.64 2.55 4.15
CA MET A 29 4.22 2.54 3.78
C MET A 29 3.90 1.32 2.91
N ALA A 30 4.72 1.05 1.88
CA ALA A 30 4.51 -0.11 1.01
C ALA A 30 4.69 -1.45 1.74
N LEU A 31 5.70 -1.53 2.61
CA LEU A 31 5.99 -2.72 3.42
C LEU A 31 4.88 -3.05 4.42
N GLN A 32 4.29 -2.04 5.07
CA GLN A 32 3.13 -2.22 5.96
C GLN A 32 1.91 -2.74 5.19
N THR A 33 1.66 -2.21 3.98
CA THR A 33 0.60 -2.75 3.11
C THR A 33 0.84 -4.22 2.77
N CYS A 34 2.09 -4.61 2.48
CA CYS A 34 2.42 -6.00 2.21
C CYS A 34 2.09 -6.92 3.38
N ASP A 35 2.36 -6.52 4.62
CA ASP A 35 2.05 -7.35 5.79
C ASP A 35 0.54 -7.58 5.95
N VAL A 36 -0.29 -6.57 5.69
CA VAL A 36 -1.75 -6.72 5.73
C VAL A 36 -2.27 -7.58 4.58
N VAL A 37 -1.75 -7.37 3.36
CA VAL A 37 -2.12 -8.16 2.18
C VAL A 37 -1.76 -9.63 2.38
N GLU A 38 -0.57 -9.92 2.90
CA GLU A 38 -0.16 -11.30 3.19
C GLU A 38 -1.10 -11.97 4.18
N ALA A 39 -1.42 -11.28 5.29
CA ALA A 39 -2.38 -11.80 6.26
C ALA A 39 -3.75 -12.08 5.60
N MET A 40 -4.23 -11.21 4.71
CA MET A 40 -5.48 -11.44 3.98
C MET A 40 -5.41 -12.66 3.06
N VAL A 41 -4.30 -12.85 2.33
CA VAL A 41 -4.12 -13.99 1.43
C VAL A 41 -4.00 -15.30 2.23
N GLU A 42 -3.27 -15.29 3.35
CA GLU A 42 -3.11 -16.43 4.24
C GLU A 42 -4.45 -16.88 4.84
N GLU A 43 -5.27 -15.94 5.32
CA GLU A 43 -6.56 -16.24 5.95
C GLU A 43 -7.64 -16.65 4.94
N THR A 44 -7.65 -16.07 3.73
CA THR A 44 -8.70 -16.33 2.73
C THR A 44 -8.33 -17.44 1.74
N GLY A 45 -7.04 -17.73 1.55
CA GLY A 45 -6.53 -18.58 0.48
C GLY A 45 -6.70 -17.99 -0.93
N ILE A 46 -7.17 -16.74 -1.06
CA ILE A 46 -7.41 -16.09 -2.35
C ILE A 46 -6.14 -15.33 -2.75
N PRO A 47 -5.49 -15.68 -3.87
CA PRO A 47 -4.29 -14.98 -4.30
C PRO A 47 -4.62 -13.57 -4.78
N LEU A 48 -3.81 -12.59 -4.37
CA LEU A 48 -3.90 -11.23 -4.90
C LEU A 48 -3.48 -11.23 -6.39
N ARG A 49 -4.31 -10.65 -7.26
CA ARG A 49 -4.04 -10.54 -8.71
C ARG A 49 -3.61 -9.16 -9.15
N GLU A 50 -4.16 -8.14 -8.50
CA GLU A 50 -3.81 -6.73 -8.67
C GLU A 50 -4.19 -5.98 -7.40
N LEU A 51 -3.57 -4.83 -7.18
CA LEU A 51 -3.95 -3.90 -6.11
C LEU A 51 -4.45 -2.60 -6.74
N ARG A 52 -5.71 -2.24 -6.47
CA ARG A 52 -6.25 -0.91 -6.79
C ARG A 52 -6.02 0.01 -5.59
N VAL A 53 -5.47 1.19 -5.85
CA VAL A 53 -5.09 2.15 -4.80
C VAL A 53 -5.75 3.50 -5.03
N ASP A 54 -5.96 4.24 -3.95
CA ASP A 54 -6.52 5.57 -3.95
C ASP A 54 -5.98 6.41 -2.78
N GLY A 55 -6.55 7.60 -2.57
CA GLY A 55 -6.18 8.49 -1.48
C GLY A 55 -4.90 9.29 -1.73
N GLY A 56 -4.65 10.28 -0.88
CA GLY A 56 -3.62 11.31 -1.10
C GLY A 56 -2.20 10.77 -1.25
N ALA A 57 -1.86 9.65 -0.63
CA ALA A 57 -0.53 9.05 -0.78
C ALA A 57 -0.31 8.38 -2.16
N SER A 58 -1.39 7.91 -2.80
CA SER A 58 -1.32 7.21 -4.09
C SER A 58 -0.85 8.11 -5.24
N VAL A 59 -0.85 9.44 -5.07
CA VAL A 59 -0.32 10.38 -6.07
C VAL A 59 1.19 10.20 -6.30
N MET A 60 1.91 9.56 -5.37
CA MET A 60 3.33 9.31 -5.49
C MET A 60 3.61 8.09 -6.38
N ASP A 61 4.01 8.32 -7.63
CA ASP A 61 4.34 7.24 -8.57
C ASP A 61 5.47 6.32 -8.07
N MET A 62 6.38 6.84 -7.24
CA MET A 62 7.42 6.05 -6.57
C MET A 62 6.81 5.01 -5.60
N LEU A 63 5.77 5.38 -4.85
CA LEU A 63 5.08 4.46 -3.94
C LEU A 63 4.40 3.33 -4.72
N LEU A 64 3.72 3.66 -5.84
CA LEU A 64 3.07 2.68 -6.71
C LEU A 64 4.07 1.63 -7.22
N ARG A 65 5.25 2.07 -7.66
CA ARG A 65 6.32 1.18 -8.13
C ARG A 65 6.84 0.28 -7.02
N TYR A 66 7.15 0.84 -5.85
CA TYR A 66 7.60 0.02 -4.71
C TYR A 66 6.55 -1.01 -4.30
N GLN A 67 5.27 -0.61 -4.28
CA GLN A 67 4.19 -1.51 -3.93
C GLN A 67 4.04 -2.66 -4.93
N ALA A 68 4.15 -2.38 -6.23
CA ALA A 68 4.10 -3.40 -7.28
C ALA A 68 5.28 -4.37 -7.18
N ASP A 69 6.51 -3.86 -7.03
CA ASP A 69 7.72 -4.68 -6.86
C ASP A 69 7.65 -5.57 -5.61
N LEU A 70 7.15 -5.04 -4.50
CA LEU A 70 7.09 -5.77 -3.22
C LEU A 70 5.99 -6.84 -3.20
N LEU A 71 4.84 -6.59 -3.84
CA LEU A 71 3.73 -7.56 -3.92
C LEU A 71 3.86 -8.52 -5.10
N GLY A 72 4.62 -8.17 -6.13
CA GLY A 72 4.74 -8.98 -7.35
C GLY A 72 3.49 -8.95 -8.22
N VAL A 73 2.61 -7.96 -8.08
CA VAL A 73 1.36 -7.81 -8.86
C VAL A 73 1.19 -6.38 -9.37
N PRO A 74 0.39 -6.16 -10.44
CA PRO A 74 0.07 -4.82 -10.91
C PRO A 74 -0.59 -3.95 -9.83
N VAL A 75 -0.18 -2.68 -9.75
CA VAL A 75 -0.80 -1.65 -8.90
C VAL A 75 -1.42 -0.58 -9.80
N ARG A 76 -2.72 -0.31 -9.63
CA ARG A 76 -3.47 0.64 -10.46
C ARG A 76 -4.05 1.78 -9.63
N ARG A 77 -3.81 3.02 -10.07
CA ARG A 77 -4.45 4.23 -9.53
C ARG A 77 -5.49 4.75 -10.53
N PRO A 78 -6.72 5.05 -10.10
CA PRO A 78 -7.75 5.62 -10.96
C PRO A 78 -7.53 7.12 -11.21
N VAL A 79 -8.21 7.65 -12.24
CA VAL A 79 -8.27 9.10 -12.52
C VAL A 79 -8.90 9.88 -11.36
N VAL A 80 -9.90 9.31 -10.69
CA VAL A 80 -10.54 9.92 -9.52
C VAL A 80 -9.90 9.35 -8.25
N SER A 81 -9.02 10.13 -7.60
CA SER A 81 -8.29 9.71 -6.39
C SER A 81 -9.13 9.73 -5.12
N GLU A 82 -10.18 10.54 -5.07
CA GLU A 82 -11.08 10.70 -3.91
C GLU A 82 -12.21 9.65 -3.93
N THR A 83 -11.81 8.38 -3.94
CA THR A 83 -12.75 7.24 -4.05
C THR A 83 -13.69 7.11 -2.86
N THR A 84 -13.29 7.61 -1.68
CA THR A 84 -14.15 7.63 -0.49
C THR A 84 -15.40 8.46 -0.73
N SER A 85 -15.22 9.71 -1.20
CA SER A 85 -16.33 10.61 -1.54
C SER A 85 -17.11 10.09 -2.75
N LEU A 86 -16.40 9.55 -3.75
CA LEU A 86 -17.04 8.92 -4.91
C LEU A 86 -17.95 7.76 -4.48
N GLY A 87 -17.49 6.87 -3.61
CA GLY A 87 -18.27 5.73 -3.13
C GLY A 87 -19.57 6.16 -2.45
N ALA A 88 -19.51 7.17 -1.57
CA ALA A 88 -20.71 7.74 -0.95
C ALA A 88 -21.68 8.32 -1.99
N ALA A 89 -21.17 9.04 -3.00
CA ALA A 89 -21.98 9.55 -4.09
C ALA A 89 -22.64 8.40 -4.86
N LEU A 90 -21.86 7.41 -5.30
CA LEU A 90 -22.32 6.23 -6.05
C LEU A 90 -23.45 5.50 -5.31
N LEU A 91 -23.30 5.25 -4.01
CA LEU A 91 -24.34 4.62 -3.19
C LEU A 91 -25.64 5.45 -3.18
N ALA A 92 -25.55 6.76 -2.94
CA ALA A 92 -26.73 7.63 -2.91
C ALA A 92 -27.40 7.72 -4.29
N GLY A 93 -26.62 7.80 -5.36
CA GLY A 93 -27.18 7.91 -6.70
C GLY A 93 -27.79 6.60 -7.22
N LEU A 94 -27.29 5.43 -6.81
CA LEU A 94 -27.97 4.16 -7.07
C LEU A 94 -29.35 4.13 -6.39
N ALA A 95 -29.40 4.51 -5.11
CA ALA A 95 -30.65 4.50 -4.34
C ALA A 95 -31.69 5.51 -4.87
N THR A 96 -31.25 6.56 -5.56
CA THR A 96 -32.11 7.64 -6.07
C THR A 96 -32.31 7.63 -7.59
N GLY A 97 -31.72 6.66 -8.29
CA GLY A 97 -31.85 6.50 -9.74
C GLY A 97 -31.04 7.48 -10.59
N VAL A 98 -30.01 8.12 -10.01
CA VAL A 98 -29.00 8.88 -10.78
C VAL A 98 -28.19 7.93 -11.67
N TRP A 99 -27.89 6.74 -11.16
CA TRP A 99 -27.34 5.62 -11.92
C TRP A 99 -28.34 4.48 -11.95
N LYS A 100 -28.38 3.78 -13.08
CA LYS A 100 -29.33 2.69 -13.32
C LYS A 100 -28.99 1.43 -12.51
N ASP A 101 -27.72 1.03 -12.54
CA ASP A 101 -27.23 -0.22 -11.97
C ASP A 101 -25.70 -0.15 -11.70
N LEU A 102 -25.13 -1.25 -11.20
CA LEU A 102 -23.69 -1.33 -10.89
C LEU A 102 -22.84 -1.40 -12.16
N GLU A 103 -23.38 -1.96 -13.24
CA GLU A 103 -22.74 -2.06 -14.53
C GLU A 103 -22.46 -0.65 -15.12
N GLU A 104 -23.43 0.27 -15.04
CA GLU A 104 -23.23 1.66 -15.47
C GLU A 104 -22.11 2.37 -14.69
N ILE A 105 -21.91 1.99 -13.42
CA ILE A 105 -20.87 2.55 -12.57
C ILE A 105 -19.50 1.96 -12.93
N GLU A 106 -19.43 0.67 -13.19
CA GLU A 106 -18.19 -0.03 -13.54
C GLU A 106 -17.55 0.55 -14.80
N GLU A 107 -18.36 0.87 -15.83
CA GLU A 107 -17.89 1.46 -17.10
C GLU A 107 -17.19 2.83 -16.93
N ARG A 108 -17.43 3.50 -15.80
CA ARG A 108 -16.87 4.82 -15.51
C ARG A 108 -15.51 4.74 -14.81
N TRP A 109 -15.10 3.59 -14.29
CA TRP A 109 -13.78 3.46 -13.68
C TRP A 109 -12.69 3.51 -14.75
N ARG A 110 -11.76 4.45 -14.61
CA ARG A 110 -10.65 4.66 -15.55
C ARG A 110 -9.33 4.68 -14.81
N VAL A 111 -8.37 3.91 -15.31
CA VAL A 111 -6.98 3.91 -14.83
C VAL A 111 -6.30 5.21 -15.28
N ASP A 112 -5.64 5.89 -14.35
CA ASP A 112 -4.70 6.98 -14.65
C ASP A 112 -3.27 6.43 -14.75
N ARG A 113 -2.84 5.69 -13.72
CA ARG A 113 -1.50 5.10 -13.67
C ARG A 113 -1.54 3.62 -13.33
N GLU A 114 -0.61 2.90 -13.94
CA GLU A 114 -0.33 1.50 -13.66
C GLU A 114 1.17 1.35 -13.40
N ALA A 115 1.51 0.66 -12.32
CA ALA A 115 2.85 0.16 -12.05
C ALA A 115 2.82 -1.37 -12.14
N LEU A 116 3.70 -1.91 -12.98
CA LEU A 116 3.90 -3.35 -13.12
C LEU A 116 5.11 -3.77 -12.26
N PRO A 117 5.09 -4.98 -11.69
CA PRO A 117 6.24 -5.50 -10.94
C PRO A 117 7.45 -5.66 -11.87
N ASP A 118 8.61 -5.21 -11.42
CA ASP A 118 9.88 -5.45 -12.11
C ASP A 118 10.50 -6.78 -11.65
N PRO A 119 10.64 -7.81 -12.51
CA PRO A 119 11.26 -9.08 -12.13
C PRO A 119 12.69 -8.93 -11.62
N SER A 120 13.44 -7.92 -12.09
CA SER A 120 14.80 -7.64 -11.63
C SER A 120 14.85 -7.11 -10.18
N ALA A 121 13.74 -6.57 -9.69
CA ALA A 121 13.60 -6.09 -8.32
C ALA A 121 13.28 -7.20 -7.31
N ALA A 122 12.96 -8.41 -7.74
CA ALA A 122 12.45 -9.47 -6.87
C ALA A 122 13.40 -9.82 -5.71
N GLU A 123 14.71 -9.91 -5.97
CA GLU A 123 15.69 -10.21 -4.91
C GLU A 123 15.82 -9.06 -3.90
N ARG A 124 15.79 -7.82 -4.39
CA ARG A 124 15.78 -6.62 -3.55
C ARG A 124 14.51 -6.59 -2.69
N ALA A 125 13.34 -6.86 -3.28
CA ALA A 125 12.08 -6.92 -2.57
C ALA A 125 12.10 -7.98 -1.45
N ARG A 126 12.58 -9.20 -1.74
CA ARG A 126 12.78 -10.24 -0.71
C ARG A 126 13.67 -9.78 0.44
N SER A 127 14.83 -9.19 0.11
CA SER A 127 15.76 -8.66 1.11
C SER A 127 15.12 -7.55 1.95
N MET A 128 14.37 -6.63 1.32
CA MET A 128 13.66 -5.57 2.03
C MET A 128 12.62 -6.12 3.01
N ARG A 129 11.83 -7.14 2.60
CA ARG A 129 10.85 -7.79 3.48
C ARG A 129 11.51 -8.45 4.68
N LEU A 130 12.65 -9.11 4.49
CA LEU A 130 13.41 -9.74 5.58
C LEU A 130 13.87 -8.71 6.61
N TYR A 131 14.51 -7.61 6.16
CA TYR A 131 14.97 -6.56 7.07
C TYR A 131 13.82 -5.77 7.69
N TRP A 132 12.72 -5.60 6.98
CA TRP A 132 11.50 -4.97 7.50
C TRP A 132 10.94 -5.75 8.69
N ARG A 133 10.72 -7.06 8.56
CA ARG A 133 10.22 -7.90 9.66
C ARG A 133 11.13 -7.80 10.89
N ARG A 134 12.44 -7.86 10.68
CA ARG A 134 13.43 -7.65 11.75
C ARG A 134 13.34 -6.26 12.38
N ALA A 135 13.08 -5.21 11.59
CA ALA A 135 12.94 -3.84 12.11
C ALA A 135 11.64 -3.66 12.92
N VAL A 136 10.54 -4.24 12.46
CA VAL A 136 9.25 -4.24 13.18
C VAL A 136 9.41 -4.89 14.54
N GLU A 137 10.05 -6.06 14.63
CA GLU A 137 10.31 -6.72 15.93
C GLU A 137 11.04 -5.82 16.94
N ARG A 138 11.90 -4.90 16.47
CA ARG A 138 12.64 -3.98 17.36
C ARG A 138 11.79 -2.82 17.86
N CYS A 139 10.65 -2.55 17.24
CA CYS A 139 9.79 -1.45 17.61
C CYS A 139 8.63 -1.88 18.52
N LEU A 140 8.40 -3.19 18.67
CA LEU A 140 7.38 -3.77 19.54
C LEU A 140 7.74 -3.62 21.02
N ASP A 141 6.72 -3.57 21.88
CA ASP A 141 6.86 -3.57 23.35
C ASP A 141 7.83 -2.52 23.91
N TRP A 142 7.95 -1.39 23.20
CA TRP A 142 8.82 -0.30 23.61
C TRP A 142 8.35 0.38 24.90
N VAL A 143 7.04 0.56 25.04
CA VAL A 143 6.43 1.09 26.25
C VAL A 143 6.22 -0.01 27.28
N LEU A 144 6.68 0.21 28.50
CA LEU A 144 6.69 -0.78 29.58
C LEU A 144 5.43 -0.74 30.46
N GLU A 145 4.76 0.40 30.56
CA GLU A 145 3.60 0.65 31.44
C GLU A 145 2.47 1.33 30.65
N GLU A 146 1.20 1.09 31.00
CA GLU A 146 0.02 1.72 30.35
C GLU A 146 -0.07 3.22 30.58
#